data_AF-A0A382M3Z5-F1
#
_entry.id   AF-A0A382M3Z5-F1
#
_cell.length_a   1.000
_cell.length_b   1.000
_cell.length_c   1.000
_cell.angle_alpha   90.00
_cell.angle_beta   90.00
_cell.angle_gamma   90.00
#
_symmetry.space_group_name_H-M   'P 1'
#
loop_
_entity.id
_entity.type
_entity.pdbx_description
1 polymer ?
#
loop_
_entity_poly.entity_id
_entity_poly.type
_entity_poly.pdbx_seq_one_letter_code
_entity_poly.pdbx_strand_id
1 'polypeptide(L)' 'VNGYNRKKLQLDGSEQITILEMNKIKPNKIMQCNIVGESNSTTLDLKCRIDTIKELDYYKAGGILHYVLNSIINKAS' A
#
# COMPACT_ATOMS: atom_id res chain seq x y z
N VAL A 1 -3.68 10.05 -7.44
CA VAL A 1 -4.44 11.32 -7.30
C VAL A 1 -3.54 12.43 -7.86
N ASN A 2 -4.08 13.45 -8.53
CA ASN A 2 -3.34 14.63 -9.02
C ASN A 2 -2.33 14.46 -10.19
N GLY A 3 -2.34 13.34 -10.92
CA GLY A 3 -1.51 13.18 -12.13
C GLY A 3 0.01 13.28 -11.88
N TYR A 4 0.45 13.01 -10.65
CA TYR A 4 1.84 12.88 -10.29
C TYR A 4 2.44 11.63 -10.94
N ASN A 5 3.67 11.78 -11.41
CA ASN A 5 4.45 10.69 -11.96
C ASN A 5 5.91 10.87 -11.55
N ARG A 6 6.71 9.81 -11.75
CA ARG A 6 8.15 9.78 -11.42
C ARG A 6 8.90 11.02 -11.93
N LYS A 7 8.63 11.44 -13.17
CA LYS A 7 9.30 12.57 -13.82
C LYS A 7 8.96 13.92 -13.16
N LYS A 8 7.69 14.15 -12.83
CA LYS A 8 7.22 15.38 -12.17
C LYS A 8 7.75 15.50 -10.73
N LEU A 9 7.90 14.37 -10.06
CA LEU A 9 8.46 14.29 -8.71
C LEU A 9 9.99 14.18 -8.71
N GLN A 10 10.62 14.18 -9.89
CA GLN A 10 12.07 14.04 -10.08
C GLN A 10 12.69 12.85 -9.34
N LEU A 11 11.94 11.75 -9.24
CA LEU A 11 12.38 10.58 -8.49
C LEU A 11 13.42 9.78 -9.28
N ASP A 12 14.59 9.57 -8.69
CA ASP A 12 15.72 8.83 -9.24
C ASP A 12 15.88 7.42 -8.63
N GLY A 13 15.20 7.14 -7.51
CA GLY A 13 15.22 5.86 -6.82
C GLY A 13 16.19 5.79 -5.64
N SER A 14 16.95 6.85 -5.38
CA SER A 14 17.78 6.99 -4.17
C SER A 14 16.97 7.42 -2.95
N GLU A 15 15.72 7.84 -3.13
CA GLU A 15 14.90 8.42 -2.08
C GLU A 15 14.32 7.38 -1.14
N GLN A 16 14.20 7.75 0.14
CA GLN A 16 13.47 6.96 1.13
C GLN A 16 11.98 7.28 1.05
N ILE A 17 11.18 6.24 0.77
CA ILE A 17 9.72 6.34 0.67
C ILE A 17 9.08 5.75 1.93
N THR A 18 8.39 6.57 2.70
CA THR A 18 7.67 6.17 3.91
C THR A 18 6.18 6.30 3.69
N ILE A 19 5.46 5.18 3.72
CA ILE A 19 4.00 5.14 3.60
C ILE A 19 3.40 5.09 5.00
N LEU A 20 2.69 6.14 5.36
CA LEU A 20 2.05 6.26 6.67
C LEU A 20 0.73 5.49 6.71
N GLU A 21 0.23 5.19 7.91
CA GLU A 21 -1.12 4.66 8.13
C GLU A 21 -1.38 3.26 7.52
N MET A 22 -0.32 2.47 7.29
CA MET A 22 -0.40 1.10 6.74
C MET A 22 -1.16 0.11 7.64
N ASN A 23 -1.25 0.40 8.94
CA ASN A 23 -2.00 -0.43 9.88
C ASN A 23 -3.53 -0.25 9.75
N LYS A 24 -4.01 0.82 9.11
CA LYS A 24 -5.43 1.17 9.00
C LYS A 24 -5.91 1.15 7.55
N ILE A 25 -5.55 0.11 6.80
CA ILE A 25 -5.94 -0.03 5.39
C ILE A 25 -7.44 -0.33 5.28
N LYS A 26 -8.11 0.43 4.42
CA LYS A 26 -9.47 0.19 3.94
C LYS A 26 -9.46 0.21 2.42
N PRO A 27 -10.43 -0.45 1.75
CA PRO A 27 -10.50 -0.39 0.30
C PRO A 27 -10.58 1.06 -0.20
N ASN A 28 -9.86 1.37 -1.28
CA ASN A 28 -9.76 2.71 -1.88
C ASN A 28 -9.22 3.83 -0.95
N LYS A 29 -8.60 3.50 0.19
CA LYS A 29 -8.09 4.51 1.13
C LYS A 29 -7.02 5.40 0.47
N ILE A 30 -7.10 6.70 0.74
CA ILE A 30 -6.01 7.65 0.47
C ILE A 30 -5.04 7.60 1.66
N MET A 31 -3.76 7.36 1.37
CA MET A 31 -2.69 7.22 2.34
C MET A 31 -1.65 8.31 2.09
N GLN A 32 -1.10 8.84 3.17
CA GLN A 32 -0.04 9.82 3.08
C GLN A 32 1.30 9.12 2.87
N CYS A 33 2.11 9.66 1.98
CA CYS A 33 3.44 9.17 1.66
C CYS A 33 4.45 10.30 1.78
N ASN A 34 5.50 10.05 2.56
CA ASN A 34 6.63 10.96 2.70
C ASN A 34 7.79 10.41 1.87
N ILE A 35 8.26 11.20 0.92
CA ILE A 35 9.42 10.89 0.10
C ILE A 35 10.54 11.82 0.56
N VAL A 36 11.65 11.24 1.01
CA VAL A 36 12.82 11.97 1.48
C VAL A 36 13.99 11.62 0.57
N GLY A 37 14.38 12.56 -0.29
CA GLY A 37 15.61 12.49 -1.06
C GLY A 37 16.75 13.22 -0.35
N GLU A 38 17.91 13.31 -1.01
CA GLU A 38 19.12 13.92 -0.45
C GLU A 38 18.98 15.43 -0.19
N SER A 39 18.22 16.13 -1.05
CA SER A 39 18.05 17.59 -0.99
C SER A 39 16.60 18.04 -0.77
N ASN A 40 15.62 17.15 -1.00
CA ASN A 40 14.20 17.52 -0.99
C ASN A 40 13.38 16.49 -0.23
N SER A 41 12.42 16.97 0.58
CA SER A 41 11.38 16.15 1.18
C SER A 41 10.02 16.56 0.61
N THR A 42 9.23 15.58 0.17
CA THR A 42 7.91 15.81 -0.42
C THR A 42 6.89 14.88 0.24
N THR A 43 5.79 15.46 0.70
CA THR A 43 4.65 14.70 1.21
C THR A 43 3.52 14.73 0.19
N LEU A 44 2.95 13.57 -0.13
CA LEU A 44 1.87 13.47 -1.10
C LEU A 44 0.87 12.36 -0.75
N ASP A 45 -0.31 12.48 -1.35
CA ASP A 45 -1.40 11.53 -1.17
C ASP A 45 -1.37 10.43 -2.24
N LEU A 46 -1.26 9.19 -1.77
CA LEU A 46 -1.32 7.97 -2.58
C LEU A 46 -2.68 7.30 -2.46
N LYS A 47 -3.18 6.77 -3.57
CA LYS A 47 -4.37 5.91 -3.57
C LYS A 47 -3.94 4.46 -3.34
N CYS A 48 -4.36 3.86 -2.23
CA CYS A 48 -4.23 2.42 -2.02
C CYS A 48 -5.15 1.68 -3.00
N ARG A 49 -4.58 0.79 -3.82
CA ARG A 49 -5.28 0.02 -4.88
C ARG A 49 -5.83 -1.32 -4.40
N ILE A 50 -6.09 -1.46 -3.11
CA ILE A 50 -6.95 -2.53 -2.60
C ILE A 50 -8.37 -2.08 -2.91
N ASP A 51 -8.95 -2.63 -3.96
CA ASP A 51 -10.21 -2.15 -4.54
C ASP A 51 -11.41 -2.86 -3.90
N THR A 52 -11.23 -4.10 -3.42
CA THR A 52 -12.28 -4.94 -2.82
C THR A 52 -11.98 -5.37 -1.38
N ILE A 53 -13.02 -5.79 -0.65
CA ILE A 53 -12.88 -6.36 0.70
C ILE A 53 -12.09 -7.69 0.64
N LYS A 54 -12.31 -8.52 -0.38
CA LYS A 54 -11.59 -9.79 -0.55
C LYS A 54 -10.09 -9.57 -0.69
N GLU A 55 -9.66 -8.56 -1.45
CA GLU A 55 -8.24 -8.21 -1.57
C GLU A 55 -7.65 -7.74 -0.24
N LEU A 56 -8.44 -7.03 0.58
CA LEU A 56 -8.02 -6.67 1.93
C LEU A 56 -7.83 -7.92 2.80
N ASP A 57 -8.71 -8.90 2.70
CA ASP A 57 -8.60 -10.16 3.44
C ASP A 57 -7.37 -10.95 3.00
N TYR A 58 -7.08 -10.99 1.68
CA TYR A 58 -5.85 -11.60 1.17
C TYR A 58 -4.61 -10.86 1.66
N TYR A 59 -4.62 -9.53 1.67
CA TYR A 59 -3.51 -8.72 2.18
C TYR A 59 -3.27 -9.00 3.68
N LYS A 60 -4.32 -9.00 4.49
CA LYS A 60 -4.25 -9.29 5.94
C LYS A 60 -3.74 -10.69 6.24
N ALA A 61 -4.08 -11.66 5.39
CA ALA A 61 -3.59 -13.04 5.53
C ALA A 61 -2.12 -13.21 5.09
N GLY A 62 -1.47 -12.18 4.53
CA GLY A 62 -0.12 -12.28 3.97
C GLY A 62 -0.09 -12.90 2.56
N GLY A 63 -1.22 -12.87 1.84
CA GLY A 63 -1.36 -13.34 0.47
C GLY A 63 -2.54 -14.29 0.25
N ILE A 64 -2.90 -14.49 -1.02
CA ILE A 64 -4.01 -15.36 -1.40
C ILE A 64 -3.79 -16.82 -0.98
N LEU A 65 -2.55 -17.32 -1.08
CA LEU A 65 -2.22 -18.69 -0.69
C LEU A 65 -2.45 -18.92 0.81
N HIS A 66 -1.94 -18.02 1.64
CA HIS A 66 -2.12 -18.07 3.09
C HIS A 66 -3.61 -17.99 3.47
N TYR A 67 -4.38 -17.13 2.80
CA TYR A 67 -5.82 -17.04 3.01
C TYR A 67 -6.52 -18.38 2.73
N VAL A 68 -6.22 -19.02 1.59
CA VAL A 68 -6.85 -20.29 1.19
C VAL A 68 -6.45 -21.41 2.13
N LEU A 69 -5.16 -21.55 2.47
CA LEU A 69 -4.68 -22.59 3.39
C LEU A 69 -5.34 -22.47 4.77
N ASN A 70 -5.38 -21.27 5.33
CA ASN A 70 -6.05 -21.02 6.61
C ASN A 70 -7.56 -21.30 6.53
N SER A 71 -8.22 -20.97 5.42
CA SER A 71 -9.63 -21.29 5.22
C SER A 71 -9.89 -22.79 5.14
N ILE A 72 -8.98 -23.57 4.56
CA ILE A 72 -9.10 -25.03 4.49
C ILE A 72 -8.91 -25.65 5.88
N ILE A 73 -7.87 -25.21 6.62
CA ILE A 73 -7.62 -25.68 7.99
C ILE A 73 -8.81 -25.38 8.90
N ASN A 74 -9.34 -24.15 8.84
CA ASN A 74 -10.51 -23.75 9.63
C ASN A 74 -11.79 -24.51 9.26
N LYS A 75 -11.94 -24.98 8.02
CA LYS A 75 -13.11 -25.76 7.58
C LYS A 75 -13.02 -27.25 7.96
N ALA A 76 -11.80 -27.76 8.13
CA ALA A 76 -11.53 -29.13 8.51
C ALA A 76 -11.46 -29.34 10.04
N SER A 77 -11.37 -28.24 10.80
CA SER A 77 -11.46 -28.21 12.27
C SER A 77 -12.91 -28.12 12.72
#